data_AF-A0A969KLT1-F1
#
_entry.id   AF-A0A969KLT1-F1
#
_cell.length_a   1.000
_cell.length_b   1.000
_cell.length_c   1.000
_cell.angle_alpha   90.00
_cell.angle_beta   90.00
_cell.angle_gamma   90.00
#
_symmetry.space_group_name_H-M   'P 1'
#
loop_
_entity.id
_entity.type
_entity.pdbx_description
1 polymer ?
#
loop_
_entity_poly.entity_id
_entity_poly.type
_entity_poly.pdbx_seq_one_letter_code
_entity_poly.pdbx_strand_id
1 'polypeptide(L)'
;MAPHELTDIVEDSLGTKSVDIQLYGFGDFRIFRDGLVYEGTWRADPENPPRWLGPGEVIVQLKPGQTWLQVTRDISEIIYQ
;
A
#
# COMPACT_ATOMS: atom_id res chain seq x y z
N MET A 1 7.30 -1.73 3.25
CA MET A 1 6.60 -0.77 4.14
C MET A 1 6.28 0.49 3.36
N ALA A 2 5.20 1.18 3.70
CA ALA A 2 4.95 2.55 3.24
C ALA A 2 5.12 3.47 4.46
N PRO A 3 6.21 4.23 4.56
CA PRO A 3 6.42 5.15 5.68
C PRO A 3 5.27 6.15 5.79
N HIS A 4 4.75 6.33 7.01
CA HIS A 4 3.78 7.37 7.33
C HIS A 4 4.48 8.39 8.23
N GLU A 5 4.72 9.59 7.72
CA GLU A 5 5.44 10.65 8.41
C GLU A 5 4.46 11.77 8.80
N LEU A 6 4.58 12.31 10.01
CA LEU A 6 3.80 13.49 10.38
C LEU A 6 4.40 14.71 9.69
N THR A 7 3.55 15.53 9.09
CA THR A 7 3.96 16.83 8.54
C THR A 7 3.70 17.95 9.54
N ASP A 8 4.13 19.17 9.23
CA ASP A 8 3.79 20.36 10.01
C ASP A 8 2.48 21.04 9.57
N ILE A 9 1.74 20.42 8.64
CA ILE A 9 0.42 20.89 8.21
C ILE A 9 -0.60 20.50 9.27
N VAL A 10 -1.42 21.45 9.71
CA VAL A 10 -2.48 21.24 10.72
C VAL A 10 -3.84 21.13 10.02
N GLU A 11 -4.55 20.03 10.23
CA GLU A 11 -5.81 19.72 9.53
C GLU A 11 -7.07 20.15 10.26
N ASP A 12 -6.99 20.38 11.57
CA ASP A 12 -8.15 20.72 12.39
C ASP A 12 -7.85 21.79 13.45
N SER A 13 -8.91 22.27 14.09
CA SER A 13 -8.81 23.26 15.17
C SER A 13 -8.18 22.73 16.46
N LEU A 14 -7.96 21.40 16.56
CA LEU A 14 -7.37 20.74 17.72
C LEU A 14 -5.86 20.54 17.58
N GLY A 15 -5.28 20.85 16.41
CA GLY A 15 -3.84 20.75 16.16
C GLY A 15 -3.39 19.41 15.58
N THR A 16 -4.30 18.59 15.06
CA THR A 16 -3.96 17.32 14.42
C THR A 16 -3.11 17.58 13.18
N LYS A 17 -1.93 16.95 13.13
CA LYS A 17 -1.00 17.05 12.00
C LYS A 17 -1.39 16.11 10.86
N SER A 18 -1.23 16.57 9.62
CA SER A 18 -1.36 15.71 8.43
C SER A 18 -0.33 14.59 8.44
N VAL A 19 -0.64 13.51 7.71
CA VAL A 19 0.27 12.39 7.48
C VAL A 19 0.70 12.40 6.02
N ASP A 20 2.00 12.41 5.77
CA ASP A 20 2.58 12.10 4.47
C ASP A 20 2.80 10.59 4.37
N ILE A 21 2.21 9.98 3.36
CA ILE A 21 2.36 8.55 3.08
C ILE A 21 3.30 8.43 1.88
N GLN A 22 4.51 7.94 2.12
CA GLN A 22 5.51 7.79 1.08
C GLN A 22 5.15 6.62 0.16
N LEU A 23 4.57 6.96 -1.00
CA LEU A 23 4.09 6.01 -2.00
C LEU A 23 5.05 5.80 -3.17
N TYR A 24 6.11 6.59 -3.30
CA TYR A 24 7.24 6.28 -4.18
C TYR A 24 8.25 5.44 -3.41
N GLY A 25 8.55 4.25 -3.93
CA GLY A 25 9.37 3.27 -3.24
C GLY A 25 8.86 1.86 -3.47
N PHE A 26 9.08 1.01 -2.46
CA PHE A 26 8.72 -0.40 -2.52
C PHE A 26 8.36 -0.93 -1.14
N GLY A 27 7.58 -2.01 -1.11
CA GLY A 27 7.22 -2.67 0.13
C GLY A 27 6.42 -3.93 -0.08
N ASP A 28 6.17 -4.68 0.97
CA ASP A 28 5.34 -5.87 0.89
C ASP A 28 3.85 -5.51 0.70
N PHE A 29 3.09 -6.40 0.07
CA PHE A 29 1.63 -6.29 -0.02
C PHE A 29 0.93 -7.63 0.33
N ARG A 30 -0.38 -7.53 0.58
CA ARG A 30 -1.33 -8.64 0.55
C ARG A 30 -2.49 -8.27 -0.38
N ILE A 31 -2.76 -9.10 -1.39
CA ILE A 31 -3.95 -8.97 -2.25
C ILE A 31 -4.91 -10.10 -1.89
N PHE A 32 -6.10 -9.73 -1.45
CA PHE A 32 -7.19 -10.65 -1.16
C PHE A 32 -8.11 -10.70 -2.38
N ARG A 33 -8.19 -11.85 -3.03
CA ARG A 33 -9.01 -12.05 -4.22
C ARG A 33 -9.44 -13.49 -4.34
N ASP A 34 -10.72 -13.71 -4.64
CA ASP A 34 -11.29 -15.05 -4.87
C ASP A 34 -11.08 -16.02 -3.69
N GLY A 35 -11.05 -15.52 -2.46
CA GLY A 35 -10.79 -16.31 -1.26
C GLY A 35 -9.32 -16.72 -1.08
N LEU A 36 -8.41 -16.19 -1.91
CA LEU A 36 -6.97 -16.43 -1.84
C LEU A 36 -6.22 -15.16 -1.42
N VAL A 37 -5.03 -15.37 -0.87
CA VAL A 37 -4.08 -14.30 -0.55
C VAL A 37 -2.87 -14.42 -1.45
N TYR A 38 -2.59 -13.35 -2.17
CA TYR A 38 -1.39 -13.20 -2.98
C TYR A 38 -0.41 -12.29 -2.26
N GLU A 39 0.82 -12.76 -2.11
CA GLU A 39 1.90 -12.04 -1.45
C GLU A 39 2.96 -11.63 -2.47
N GLY A 40 3.65 -10.53 -2.17
CA GLY A 40 4.71 -10.01 -3.02
C GLY A 40 5.14 -8.62 -2.58
N THR A 41 5.82 -7.93 -3.48
CA THR A 41 6.28 -6.55 -3.26
C THR A 41 5.63 -5.59 -4.24
N TRP A 42 5.19 -4.44 -3.78
CA TRP A 42 4.81 -3.33 -4.63
C TRP A 42 6.04 -2.48 -4.95
N ARG A 43 6.04 -1.82 -6.11
CA ARG A 43 7.04 -0.80 -6.50
C ARG A 43 6.37 0.35 -7.23
N ALA A 44 6.74 1.58 -6.91
CA ALA A 44 6.31 2.78 -7.62
C ALA A 44 7.44 3.81 -7.66
N ASP A 45 7.42 4.66 -8.68
CA ASP A 45 8.36 5.74 -8.88
C ASP A 45 7.63 6.91 -9.59
N PRO A 46 8.26 8.08 -9.78
CA PRO A 46 7.59 9.23 -10.41
C PRO A 46 7.07 8.95 -11.83
N GLU A 47 7.71 8.03 -12.55
CA GLU A 47 7.35 7.67 -13.92
C GLU A 47 6.36 6.50 -13.99
N ASN A 48 6.34 5.64 -12.98
CA ASN A 48 5.59 4.39 -12.96
C ASN A 48 4.66 4.30 -11.74
N PRO A 49 3.34 4.11 -11.94
CA PRO A 49 2.43 3.90 -10.83
C PRO A 49 2.75 2.59 -10.09
N PRO A 50 2.16 2.38 -8.90
CA PRO A 50 2.33 1.14 -8.15
C PRO A 50 2.07 -0.12 -8.98
N ARG A 51 3.03 -1.04 -8.95
CA ARG A 51 2.95 -2.38 -9.57
C ARG A 51 3.05 -3.44 -8.49
N TRP A 52 2.17 -4.44 -8.50
CA TRP A 52 2.19 -5.57 -7.57
C TRP A 52 2.98 -6.73 -8.16
N LEU A 53 4.18 -6.97 -7.66
CA LEU A 53 5.09 -7.99 -8.18
C LEU A 53 5.10 -9.20 -7.25
N GLY A 54 4.69 -10.34 -7.78
CA GLY A 54 4.75 -11.64 -7.10
C GLY A 54 6.10 -12.33 -7.31
N PRO A 55 6.18 -13.64 -7.00
CA PRO A 55 7.38 -14.44 -7.22
C PRO A 55 7.89 -14.34 -8.66
N GLY A 56 9.20 -14.14 -8.82
CA GLY A 56 9.84 -13.98 -10.13
C GLY A 56 9.53 -12.65 -10.83
N GLU A 57 9.13 -11.61 -10.08
CA GLU A 57 8.75 -10.28 -10.60
C GLU A 57 7.58 -10.29 -11.59
N VAL A 58 6.74 -11.34 -11.52
CA VAL A 58 5.52 -11.43 -12.33
C VAL A 58 4.45 -10.51 -11.75
N ILE A 59 3.82 -9.71 -12.61
CA ILE A 59 2.73 -8.81 -12.20
C ILE A 59 1.53 -9.65 -11.71
N VAL A 60 1.13 -9.42 -10.46
CA VAL A 60 -0.13 -9.92 -9.91
C VAL A 60 -1.25 -9.04 -10.43
N GLN A 61 -1.96 -9.52 -11.43
CA GLN A 61 -3.10 -8.81 -12.02
C GLN A 61 -4.23 -8.67 -11.01
N LEU A 62 -4.88 -7.51 -10.98
CA LEU A 62 -6.15 -7.34 -10.27
C LEU A 62 -7.31 -7.87 -11.12
N LYS A 63 -8.40 -8.26 -10.46
CA LYS A 63 -9.62 -8.63 -11.20
C LYS A 63 -10.31 -7.36 -11.72
N PRO A 64 -10.91 -7.39 -12.92
CA PRO A 64 -11.75 -6.29 -13.36
C PRO A 64 -12.90 -6.03 -12.37
N GLY A 65 -13.12 -4.76 -12.01
CA GLY A 65 -14.17 -4.35 -11.09
C GLY A 65 -13.65 -3.47 -9.95
N GLN A 66 -14.38 -3.48 -8.84
CA GLN A 66 -14.03 -2.69 -7.66
C GLN A 66 -12.79 -3.27 -6.97
N THR A 67 -11.78 -2.44 -6.78
CA THR A 67 -10.67 -2.72 -5.87
C THR A 67 -10.77 -1.75 -4.69
N TRP A 68 -10.54 -2.28 -3.50
CA TRP A 68 -10.31 -1.47 -2.31
C TRP A 68 -8.82 -1.55 -1.95
N LEU A 69 -8.19 -0.39 -1.72
CA LEU A 69 -6.77 -0.29 -1.42
C LEU A 69 -6.59 0.34 -0.04
N GLN A 70 -5.82 -0.32 0.82
CA GLN A 70 -5.39 0.19 2.12
C GLN A 70 -3.87 0.20 2.18
N VAL A 71 -3.33 1.33 2.63
CA VAL A 71 -1.90 1.48 2.90
C VAL A 71 -1.73 1.47 4.41
N THR A 72 -0.95 0.52 4.91
CA THR A 72 -0.59 0.39 6.32
C THR A 72 0.88 0.75 6.52
N ARG A 73 1.25 1.12 7.74
CA ARG A 73 2.65 1.40 8.09
C ARG A 73 3.46 0.11 8.05
N ASP A 74 2.90 -0.91 8.70
CA ASP A 74 3.47 -2.23 8.80
C ASP A 74 2.49 -3.28 8.26
N ILE A 75 3.02 -4.31 7.60
CA ILE A 75 2.20 -5.40 7.04
C ILE A 75 1.66 -6.33 8.11
N SER A 76 2.29 -6.36 9.30
CA SER A 76 1.83 -7.12 10.46
C SER A 76 0.52 -6.59 11.06
N GLU A 77 0.11 -5.37 10.71
CA GLU A 77 -1.21 -4.82 11.06
C GLU A 77 -2.36 -5.56 10.32
N ILE A 78 -2.05 -6.28 9.24
CA ILE A 78 -3.04 -7.01 8.44
C ILE A 78 -3.20 -8.42 9.00
N ILE A 79 -4.33 -8.68 9.65
CA ILE A 79 -4.69 -9.99 10.22
C ILE A 79 -5.90 -10.55 9.46
N TYR A 80 -5.83 -11.82 9.06
CA TYR A 80 -6.89 -12.51 8.33
C TYR A 80 -6.94 -14.00 8.71
N GLN A 81 -8.09 -14.64 8.47
CA GLN A 81 -8.36 -16.04 8.76
C GLN A 81 -8.64 -16.84 7.48
#